data_AF-A0A920FEE2-F1
#
_entry.id   AF-A0A920FEE2-F1
#
_cell.length_a   1.000
_cell.length_b   1.000
_cell.length_c   1.000
_cell.angle_alpha   90.00
_cell.angle_beta   90.00
_cell.angle_gamma   90.00
#
_symmetry.space_group_name_H-M   'P 1'
#
loop_
_entity.id
_entity.type
_entity.pdbx_description
1 polymer ?
#
loop_
_entity_poly.entity_id
_entity_poly.type
_entity_poly.pdbx_seq_one_letter_code
_entity_poly.pdbx_strand_id
1 'polypeptide(L)' 'MTNILTSIKNIHEARLIRDMSIGIVDVKNVDDGALGFVGVEEAEKIFNFLRTKTLSITMGDYVNPAEKNLLLMRY' A
#
# COMPACT_ATOMS: atom_id res chain seq x y z
N MET A 1 -24.66 2.46 -2.67
CA MET A 1 -23.38 3.19 -2.88
C MET A 1 -22.28 2.14 -2.97
N THR A 2 -21.49 2.15 -4.04
CA THR A 2 -20.40 1.19 -4.23
C THR A 2 -19.20 1.67 -3.43
N ASN A 3 -18.76 0.88 -2.44
CA ASN A 3 -17.54 1.18 -1.70
C ASN A 3 -16.34 0.68 -2.53
N ILE A 4 -15.61 1.63 -3.11
CA ILE A 4 -14.42 1.35 -3.94
C ILE A 4 -13.18 1.31 -3.03
N LEU A 5 -12.27 0.38 -3.31
CA LEU A 5 -10.90 0.37 -2.80
C LEU A 5 -10.00 1.04 -3.83
N THR A 6 -9.15 1.97 -3.39
CA THR A 6 -8.21 2.68 -4.26
C THR A 6 -6.82 2.62 -3.66
N SER A 7 -5.84 2.19 -4.44
CA SER A 7 -4.44 2.13 -3.99
C SER A 7 -3.69 3.42 -4.33
N ILE A 8 -2.88 3.89 -3.39
CA ILE A 8 -1.95 5.02 -3.54
C ILE A 8 -0.57 4.67 -2.98
N LYS A 9 0.48 5.34 -3.47
CA LYS A 9 1.86 5.11 -3.01
C LYS A 9 2.53 6.31 -2.34
N ASN A 10 1.94 7.50 -2.41
CA ASN A 10 2.54 8.72 -1.86
C ASN A 10 1.52 9.85 -1.56
N ILE A 11 2.00 10.91 -0.93
CA ILE A 11 1.21 12.11 -0.58
C ILE A 11 0.66 12.87 -1.80
N HIS A 12 1.29 12.77 -2.98
CA HIS A 12 0.78 13.43 -4.18
C HIS A 12 -0.53 12.78 -4.63
N GLU A 13 -0.59 11.45 -4.65
CA GLU A 13 -1.82 10.70 -4.97
C GLU A 13 -2.88 10.86 -3.88
N ALA A 14 -2.48 10.89 -2.60
CA ALA A 14 -3.39 11.19 -1.49
C ALA A 14 -4.13 12.54 -1.67
N ARG A 15 -3.45 13.56 -2.21
CA ARG A 15 -4.07 14.85 -2.52
C ARG A 15 -5.15 14.76 -3.60
N LEU A 16 -4.97 13.90 -4.60
CA LEU A 16 -5.94 13.73 -5.68
C LEU A 16 -7.24 13.13 -5.17
N ILE A 17 -7.16 12.24 -4.18
CA ILE A 17 -8.31 11.46 -3.70
C ILE A 17 -8.96 12.00 -2.43
N ARG A 18 -8.42 13.06 -1.82
CA ARG A 18 -8.85 13.60 -0.52
C ARG A 18 -10.37 13.79 -0.44
N ASP A 19 -10.93 14.43 -1.45
CA ASP A 19 -12.33 14.87 -1.47
C ASP A 19 -13.26 13.86 -2.18
N MET A 20 -12.70 12.73 -2.66
CA MET A 20 -13.47 11.68 -3.32
C MET A 20 -14.20 10.79 -2.32
N SER A 21 -15.38 10.27 -2.71
CA SER A 21 -16.12 9.27 -1.93
C SER A 21 -15.52 7.89 -2.17
N ILE A 22 -14.49 7.54 -1.39
CA ILE A 22 -13.77 6.26 -1.43
C ILE A 22 -14.06 5.50 -0.15
N GLY A 23 -14.25 4.17 -0.28
CA GLY A 23 -14.49 3.30 0.87
C GLY A 23 -13.21 3.04 1.66
N ILE A 24 -12.17 2.51 0.99
CA ILE A 24 -10.89 2.19 1.60
C ILE A 24 -9.77 2.75 0.73
N VAL A 25 -8.82 3.43 1.35
CA VAL A 25 -7.57 3.84 0.70
C VAL A 25 -6.49 2.84 1.08
N ASP A 26 -6.01 2.10 0.09
CA ASP A 26 -4.94 1.13 0.22
C ASP A 26 -3.60 1.81 -0.05
N VAL A 27 -2.64 1.66 0.87
CA VAL A 27 -1.34 2.33 0.83
C VAL A 27 -0.27 1.27 0.61
N LYS A 28 0.33 1.28 -0.58
CA LYS A 28 1.34 0.31 -1.00
C LYS A 28 2.28 0.87 -2.06
N ASN A 29 3.47 0.29 -2.17
CA ASN A 29 4.46 0.65 -3.17
C ASN A 29 4.68 -0.51 -4.14
N VAL A 30 4.15 -0.39 -5.37
CA VAL A 30 4.31 -1.43 -6.40
C VAL A 30 5.75 -1.58 -6.89
N ASP A 31 6.59 -0.57 -6.68
CA ASP A 31 8.01 -0.61 -7.04
C ASP A 31 8.80 -1.55 -6.09
N ASP A 32 8.23 -1.90 -4.93
CA ASP A 32 8.74 -2.85 -3.92
C ASP A 32 7.96 -4.19 -3.94
N GLY A 33 7.32 -4.50 -5.07
CA GLY A 33 6.49 -5.69 -5.27
C GLY A 33 4.98 -5.42 -5.20
N ALA A 34 4.15 -6.40 -5.52
CA ALA A 34 2.70 -6.22 -5.67
C ALA A 34 1.99 -5.71 -4.40
N LEU A 35 2.57 -6.02 -3.24
CA LEU A 35 2.16 -5.65 -1.89
C LEU A 35 3.32 -4.94 -1.15
N GLY A 36 4.18 -4.21 -1.87
CA GLY A 36 5.34 -3.52 -1.30
C GLY A 36 4.98 -2.44 -0.27
N PHE A 37 5.89 -2.18 0.66
CA PHE A 37 5.67 -1.20 1.73
C PHE A 37 6.13 0.20 1.29
N VAL A 38 5.34 1.23 1.60
CA VAL A 38 5.70 2.63 1.30
C VAL A 38 6.74 3.21 2.28
N GLY A 39 7.04 2.51 3.38
CA GLY A 39 7.88 3.02 4.46
C GLY A 39 7.09 3.80 5.52
N VAL A 40 7.60 3.80 6.75
CA VAL A 40 6.92 4.39 7.93
C VAL A 40 6.67 5.88 7.74
N GLU A 41 7.68 6.64 7.30
CA GLU A 41 7.56 8.09 7.15
C GLU A 41 6.47 8.51 6.15
N GLU A 42 6.38 7.82 5.02
CA GLU A 42 5.36 8.13 4.01
C GLU A 42 3.97 7.66 4.46
N ALA A 43 3.89 6.48 5.08
CA ALA A 43 2.66 5.99 5.70
C ALA A 43 2.12 6.97 6.75
N GLU A 44 2.98 7.52 7.61
CA GLU A 44 2.60 8.52 8.62
C GLU A 44 2.13 9.83 7.98
N LYS A 45 2.80 10.33 6.94
CA LYS A 45 2.37 11.53 6.19
C LYS A 45 0.98 11.34 5.60
N ILE A 46 0.74 10.20 4.94
CA ILE A 46 -0.55 9.86 4.34
C ILE A 46 -1.62 9.71 5.43
N PHE A 47 -1.32 8.99 6.52
CA PHE A 47 -2.21 8.83 7.66
C PHE A 47 -2.66 10.17 8.22
N ASN A 48 -1.71 11.09 8.43
CA ASN A 48 -2.00 12.42 8.94
C ASN A 48 -2.84 13.27 7.97
N PHE A 49 -2.61 13.13 6.67
CA PHE A 49 -3.33 13.88 5.65
C PHE A 49 -4.75 13.37 5.41
N LEU A 50 -4.97 12.05 5.49
CA LEU A 50 -6.24 11.37 5.23
C LEU A 50 -6.91 10.84 6.52
N ARG A 51 -6.72 11.51 7.67
CA ARG A 51 -7.23 11.06 8.99
C ARG A 51 -8.73 10.75 9.04
N THR A 52 -9.52 11.26 8.11
CA THR A 52 -10.97 11.03 8.02
C THR A 52 -11.37 9.85 7.13
N LYS A 53 -10.40 9.18 6.50
CA LYS A 53 -10.61 8.01 5.62
C LYS A 53 -10.14 6.74 6.31
N THR A 54 -10.71 5.60 5.94
CA THR A 54 -10.20 4.28 6.34
C THR A 54 -8.99 3.94 5.48
N LEU A 55 -7.85 3.67 6.14
CA LEU A 55 -6.60 3.29 5.47
C LEU A 55 -6.32 1.79 5.66
N SER A 56 -5.92 1.14 4.58
CA SER A 56 -5.23 -0.16 4.58
C SER A 56 -3.77 0.12 4.25
N ILE A 57 -2.82 -0.41 5.03
CA ILE A 57 -1.39 -0.19 4.78
C ILE A 57 -0.73 -1.56 4.64
N THR A 58 -0.05 -1.77 3.52
CA THR A 58 0.63 -3.04 3.26
C THR A 58 2.03 -3.04 3.90
N MET A 59 2.42 -4.15 4.51
CA MET A 59 3.69 -4.28 5.26
C MET A 59 4.82 -4.93 4.45
N GLY A 60 4.70 -4.97 3.12
CA GLY A 60 5.67 -5.55 2.21
C GLY A 60 5.29 -6.96 1.74
N ASP A 61 5.93 -7.38 0.65
CA ASP A 61 5.83 -8.74 0.14
C ASP A 61 6.71 -9.68 0.98
N TYR A 62 6.07 -10.53 1.80
CA TYR A 62 6.79 -11.60 2.47
C TYR A 62 7.08 -12.73 1.47
N VAL A 63 8.35 -13.08 1.30
CA VAL A 63 8.73 -14.24 0.48
C VAL A 63 8.15 -15.48 1.12
N ASN A 64 7.26 -16.17 0.40
CA ASN A 64 6.71 -17.44 0.84
C ASN A 64 7.86 -18.41 1.20
N PRO A 65 7.91 -18.97 2.43
CA PRO A 65 8.97 -19.89 2.82
C PRO A 65 9.13 -21.09 1.88
N ALA A 66 8.04 -21.52 1.22
CA ALA A 66 8.08 -22.58 0.21
C ALA A 66 8.79 -22.17 -1.09
N GLU A 67 8.74 -20.89 -1.47
CA GLU A 67 9.41 -20.35 -2.66
C GLU A 67 10.90 -20.09 -2.43
N LYS A 68 11.33 -19.99 -1.16
CA LYS A 68 12.73 -19.78 -0.78
C LYS A 68 13.65 -20.93 -1.20
N ASN A 69 13.12 -22.17 -1.21
CA ASN A 69 13.88 -23.37 -1.62
C ASN A 69 14.00 -23.54 -3.14
N LEU A 70 13.07 -22.99 -3.93
CA LEU A 70 13.10 -23.04 -5.39
C LEU A 70 14.21 -22.17 -6.00
N LEU A 71 14.61 -21.09 -5.30
CA LEU A 71 15.70 -20.21 -5.73
C LEU A 71 17.10 -20.77 -5.42
N LEU A 72 17.23 -21.63 -4.41
CA LEU A 72 18.51 -22.24 -4.01
C LEU A 72 18.91 -23.46 -4.86
N MET A 73 17.98 -24.06 -5.61
CA MET A 73 18.26 -25.17 -6.54
C MET A 73 18.59 -24.71 -7.97
N ARG A 74 18.71 -23.39 -8.20
CA ARG A 74 19.02 -22.80 -9.52
C ARG A 74 20.45 -22.28 -9.67
N TYR A 75 21.30 -22.54 -8.68
CA TYR A 75 22.76 -22.31 -8.71
C TYR A 75 23.49 -23.58 -8.27
#